data_AF-A0A519UE10-F1
#
_entry.id   AF-A0A519UE10-F1
#
_cell.length_a   1.000
_cell.length_b   1.000
_cell.length_c   1.000
_cell.angle_alpha   90.00
_cell.angle_beta   90.00
_cell.angle_gamma   90.00
#
_symmetry.space_group_name_H-M   'P 1'
#
loop_
_entity.id
_entity.type
_entity.pdbx_description
1 polymer ?
#
loop_
_entity_poly.entity_id
_entity_poly.type
_entity_poly.pdbx_seq_one_letter_code
_entity_poly.pdbx_strand_id
1 'polypeptide(L)'
;YPTWDIERIRPYYKLNQHERLAKAIRINETAALKSASWGAFQIMGFNHEKCGFKSVQEFVKAMEKDEYSQLDSFCKYLCATHLDVNLKNLDWKGFARGYNGPDYVKNQYDTKLAKAYQTYNV
;
A
#
# COMPACT_ATOMS: atom_id res chain seq x y z
N TYR A 1 1.87 12.16 6.46
CA TYR A 1 1.72 11.66 5.08
C TYR A 1 1.85 12.85 4.13
N PRO A 2 2.48 12.68 2.96
CA PRO A 2 2.53 13.74 1.95
C PRO A 2 1.12 14.10 1.49
N THR A 3 0.87 15.39 1.30
CA THR A 3 -0.39 15.93 0.75
C THR A 3 -0.18 16.29 -0.71
N TRP A 4 -1.01 15.74 -1.59
CA TRP A 4 -0.94 16.00 -3.02
C TRP A 4 -2.13 16.84 -3.46
N ASP A 5 -1.91 17.78 -4.37
CA ASP A 5 -2.99 18.50 -5.05
C ASP A 5 -3.75 17.52 -5.94
N ILE A 6 -4.91 17.08 -5.45
CA ILE A 6 -5.74 16.06 -6.10
C ILE A 6 -6.21 16.53 -7.47
N GLU A 7 -6.54 17.81 -7.63
CA GLU A 7 -7.03 18.32 -8.91
C GLU A 7 -5.92 18.33 -9.97
N ARG A 8 -4.68 18.61 -9.55
CA ARG A 8 -3.51 18.53 -10.44
C ARG A 8 -3.18 17.10 -10.88
N ILE A 9 -3.38 16.11 -10.02
CA ILE A 9 -3.01 14.71 -10.30
C ILE A 9 -4.14 13.89 -10.93
N ARG A 10 -5.41 14.26 -10.71
CA ARG A 10 -6.60 13.50 -11.16
C ARG A 10 -6.58 13.16 -12.66
N PRO A 11 -6.16 14.04 -13.60
CA PRO A 11 -6.09 13.67 -15.02
C PRO A 11 -5.19 12.47 -15.30
N TYR A 12 -4.14 12.28 -14.50
CA TYR A 12 -3.17 11.20 -14.70
C TYR A 12 -3.61 9.85 -14.14
N TYR A 13 -4.62 9.82 -13.25
CA TYR A 13 -5.16 8.56 -12.71
C TYR A 13 -5.90 7.72 -13.77
N LYS A 14 -6.41 8.36 -14.83
CA LYS A 14 -7.12 7.67 -15.92
C LYS A 14 -6.18 7.08 -16.99
N LEU A 15 -4.89 7.34 -16.89
CA LEU A 15 -3.90 6.87 -17.87
C LEU A 15 -3.44 5.45 -17.55
N ASN A 16 -2.84 4.80 -18.55
CA ASN A 16 -2.16 3.53 -18.37
C ASN A 16 -0.98 3.71 -17.37
N GLN A 17 -1.10 3.09 -16.20
CA GLN A 17 -0.12 3.25 -15.12
C GLN A 17 1.24 2.64 -15.48
N HIS A 18 1.26 1.53 -16.24
CA HIS A 18 2.51 0.93 -16.71
C HIS A 18 3.25 1.84 -17.70
N GLU A 19 2.53 2.50 -18.62
CA GLU A 19 3.15 3.47 -19.54
C GLU A 19 3.70 4.69 -18.81
N ARG A 20 2.96 5.21 -17.82
CA ARG A 20 3.41 6.31 -16.97
C ARG A 20 4.68 5.93 -16.21
N LEU A 21 4.69 4.74 -15.61
CA LEU A 21 5.83 4.22 -14.89
C LEU A 21 7.03 4.03 -15.83
N ALA A 22 6.84 3.44 -17.01
CA ALA A 22 7.89 3.26 -18.01
C ALA A 22 8.52 4.60 -18.44
N LYS A 23 7.72 5.66 -18.58
CA LYS A 23 8.24 7.02 -18.84
C LYS A 23 9.07 7.55 -17.67
N ALA A 24 8.60 7.35 -16.43
CA ALA A 24 9.32 7.80 -15.23
C ALA A 24 10.63 7.04 -15.02
N ILE A 25 10.66 5.72 -15.28
CA ILE A 25 11.85 4.88 -15.20
C ILE A 25 12.99 5.41 -16.09
N ARG A 26 12.65 5.92 -17.29
CA ARG A 26 13.63 6.53 -18.21
C ARG A 26 14.29 7.80 -17.65
N ILE A 27 13.68 8.46 -16.67
CA ILE A 27 14.24 9.65 -16.01
C ILE A 27 15.10 9.21 -14.82
N ASN A 28 14.53 8.40 -13.93
CA ASN A 28 15.24 7.82 -12.78
C ASN A 28 14.46 6.59 -12.30
N GLU A 29 15.04 5.40 -12.51
CA GLU A 29 14.40 4.14 -12.15
C GLU A 29 14.05 4.06 -10.65
N THR A 30 15.04 4.22 -9.77
CA THR A 30 14.84 4.09 -8.31
C THR A 30 13.76 5.05 -7.79
N ALA A 31 13.77 6.31 -8.24
CA ALA A 31 12.76 7.28 -7.85
C ALA A 31 11.38 6.93 -8.41
N ALA A 32 11.30 6.47 -9.66
CA ALA A 32 10.06 6.04 -10.28
C ALA A 32 9.44 4.86 -9.54
N LEU A 33 10.23 3.81 -9.25
CA LEU A 33 9.75 2.63 -8.51
C LEU A 33 9.31 2.99 -7.08
N LYS A 34 10.02 3.91 -6.41
CA LYS A 34 9.63 4.43 -5.08
C LYS A 34 8.31 5.22 -5.11
N SER A 35 7.99 5.85 -6.24
CA SER A 35 6.82 6.72 -6.40
C SER A 35 5.51 6.00 -6.71
N ALA A 36 5.54 4.69 -6.97
CA ALA A 36 4.38 3.88 -7.29
C ALA A 36 3.99 2.95 -6.12
N SER A 37 2.71 2.59 -6.05
CA SER A 37 2.18 1.51 -5.21
C SER A 37 2.15 0.19 -5.97
N TRP A 38 2.39 -0.91 -5.26
CA TRP A 38 2.59 -2.22 -5.89
C TRP A 38 1.71 -3.31 -5.26
N GLY A 39 1.30 -4.28 -6.09
CA GLY A 39 0.54 -5.46 -5.68
C GLY A 39 -0.89 -5.19 -5.18
N ALA A 40 -1.54 -6.23 -4.68
CA ALA A 40 -2.91 -6.20 -4.18
C ALA A 40 -3.11 -5.21 -3.02
N PHE A 41 -2.10 -5.08 -2.15
CA PHE A 41 -2.15 -4.24 -0.96
C PHE A 41 -1.74 -2.79 -1.22
N GLN A 42 -1.28 -2.45 -2.43
CA GLN A 42 -0.93 -1.09 -2.86
C GLN A 42 0.09 -0.40 -1.94
N ILE A 43 1.14 -1.11 -1.53
CA ILE A 43 2.22 -0.54 -0.72
C ILE A 43 3.12 0.32 -1.61
N MET A 44 3.39 1.56 -1.18
CA MET A 44 4.29 2.47 -1.89
C MET A 44 5.74 1.96 -1.87
N GLY A 45 6.43 2.01 -3.01
CA GLY A 45 7.80 1.50 -3.16
C GLY A 45 8.82 2.21 -2.25
N PHE A 46 8.57 3.44 -1.83
CA PHE A 46 9.42 4.10 -0.82
C PHE A 46 9.41 3.39 0.55
N ASN A 47 8.45 2.51 0.82
CA ASN A 47 8.39 1.70 2.05
C ASN A 47 9.11 0.34 1.94
N HIS A 48 9.85 0.05 0.85
CA HIS A 48 10.49 -1.25 0.62
C HIS A 48 11.30 -1.79 1.81
N GLU A 49 12.01 -0.91 2.55
CA GLU A 49 12.77 -1.31 3.74
C GLU A 49 11.87 -1.86 4.86
N LYS A 50 10.68 -1.26 5.05
CA LYS A 50 9.68 -1.74 6.02
C LYS A 50 9.04 -3.07 5.58
N CYS A 51 9.11 -3.39 4.30
CA CYS A 51 8.73 -4.69 3.76
C CYS A 51 9.89 -5.71 3.82
N GLY A 52 11.06 -5.33 4.33
CA GLY A 52 12.22 -6.21 4.51
C GLY A 52 13.16 -6.32 3.31
N PHE A 53 13.10 -5.39 2.35
CA PHE A 53 13.95 -5.40 1.16
C PHE A 53 15.06 -4.37 1.25
N LYS A 54 16.24 -4.67 0.66
CA LYS A 54 17.39 -3.76 0.68
C LYS A 54 17.32 -2.68 -0.38
N SER A 55 16.50 -2.88 -1.41
CA SER A 55 16.26 -1.93 -2.49
C SER A 55 14.80 -1.98 -2.96
N VAL A 56 14.36 -0.91 -3.62
CA VAL A 56 13.03 -0.87 -4.23
C VAL A 56 12.94 -1.83 -5.41
N GLN A 57 14.03 -2.08 -6.13
CA GLN A 57 14.10 -3.06 -7.22
C GLN A 57 13.82 -4.48 -6.72
N GLU A 58 14.42 -4.90 -5.60
CA GLU A 58 14.13 -6.19 -4.97
C GLU A 58 12.66 -6.29 -4.55
N PHE A 59 12.12 -5.23 -3.95
CA PHE A 59 10.71 -5.16 -3.57
C PHE A 59 9.79 -5.30 -4.79
N VAL A 60 10.02 -4.54 -5.85
CA VAL A 60 9.21 -4.60 -7.09
C VAL A 60 9.25 -5.99 -7.71
N LYS A 61 10.44 -6.60 -7.80
CA LYS A 61 10.57 -7.97 -8.30
C LYS A 61 9.77 -8.98 -7.47
N ALA A 62 9.69 -8.79 -6.16
CA ALA A 62 8.83 -9.62 -5.30
C ALA A 62 7.33 -9.35 -5.55
N MET A 63 6.94 -8.09 -5.78
CA MET A 63 5.55 -7.74 -6.08
C MET A 63 5.06 -8.29 -7.42
N GLU A 64 5.94 -8.41 -8.41
CA GLU A 64 5.65 -8.97 -9.73
C GLU A 64 5.63 -10.51 -9.75
N LYS A 65 6.19 -11.16 -8.73
CA LYS A 65 6.37 -12.61 -8.71
C LYS A 65 5.05 -13.36 -8.50
N ASP A 66 4.38 -13.12 -7.37
CA ASP A 66 3.17 -13.84 -6.98
C ASP A 66 2.42 -13.11 -5.83
N GLU A 67 1.16 -13.48 -5.62
CA GLU A 67 0.31 -12.92 -4.57
C GLU A 67 0.82 -13.25 -3.16
N TYR A 68 1.50 -14.39 -2.99
CA TYR A 68 2.11 -14.77 -1.71
C TYR A 68 3.18 -13.76 -1.29
N SER A 69 4.05 -13.37 -2.21
CA SER A 69 5.11 -12.37 -1.98
C SER A 69 4.52 -10.99 -1.69
N GLN A 70 3.40 -10.65 -2.32
CA GLN A 70 2.64 -9.43 -2.01
C GLN A 70 2.06 -9.46 -0.59
N LEU A 71 1.47 -10.58 -0.17
CA LEU A 71 0.93 -10.76 1.18
C LEU A 71 2.03 -10.77 2.25
N ASP A 72 3.14 -11.47 2.03
CA ASP A 72 4.29 -11.51 2.96
C ASP A 72 4.86 -10.10 3.18
N SER A 73 5.01 -9.33 2.10
CA SER A 73 5.48 -7.94 2.19
C SER A 73 4.52 -7.02 2.93
N PHE A 74 3.21 -7.25 2.78
CA PHE A 74 2.18 -6.57 3.55
C PHE A 74 2.26 -6.91 5.03
N CYS A 75 2.36 -8.19 5.40
CA CYS A 75 2.52 -8.61 6.78
C CYS A 75 3.77 -7.98 7.43
N LYS A 76 4.92 -7.99 6.74
CA LYS A 76 6.14 -7.32 7.21
C LYS A 76 5.95 -5.82 7.40
N TYR A 77 5.30 -5.16 6.44
CA TYR A 77 4.97 -3.74 6.55
C TYR A 77 4.09 -3.44 7.77
N LEU A 78 3.07 -4.26 8.03
CA LEU A 78 2.20 -4.09 9.19
C LEU A 78 2.98 -4.20 10.51
N CYS A 79 3.84 -5.21 10.64
CA CYS A 79 4.70 -5.37 11.82
C CYS A 79 5.66 -4.18 12.00
N ALA A 80 6.30 -3.73 10.92
CA ALA A 80 7.24 -2.61 10.94
C ALA A 80 6.57 -1.25 11.21
N THR A 81 5.26 -1.15 11.01
CA THR A 81 4.46 0.07 11.28
C THR A 81 3.57 -0.06 12.50
N HIS A 82 3.65 -1.17 13.23
CA HIS A 82 2.84 -1.51 14.40
C HIS A 82 1.32 -1.55 14.14
N LEU A 83 0.91 -1.64 12.88
CA LEU A 83 -0.51 -1.77 12.50
C LEU A 83 -1.04 -3.18 12.77
N ASP A 84 -0.16 -4.18 12.88
CA ASP A 84 -0.51 -5.53 13.30
C ASP A 84 -1.13 -5.55 14.70
N VAL A 85 -0.74 -4.63 15.58
CA VAL A 85 -1.29 -4.48 16.94
C VAL A 85 -2.77 -4.10 16.88
N ASN A 86 -3.16 -3.18 15.98
CA ASN A 86 -4.57 -2.81 15.82
C ASN A 86 -5.40 -4.01 15.34
N LEU A 87 -4.88 -4.81 14.40
CA LEU A 87 -5.58 -6.01 13.94
C LEU A 87 -5.73 -7.05 15.06
N LYS A 88 -4.68 -7.31 15.84
CA LYS A 88 -4.71 -8.26 16.97
C LYS A 88 -5.71 -7.83 18.06
N ASN A 89 -5.85 -6.53 18.29
CA ASN A 89 -6.79 -5.96 19.26
C ASN A 89 -8.19 -5.70 18.69
N LEU A 90 -8.46 -6.09 17.44
CA LEU A 90 -9.71 -5.80 16.72
C LEU A 90 -10.07 -4.30 16.67
N ASP A 91 -9.05 -3.43 16.72
CA ASP A 91 -9.20 -1.99 16.58
C ASP A 91 -9.26 -1.59 15.10
N TRP A 92 -10.44 -1.80 14.51
CA TRP A 92 -10.70 -1.54 13.10
C TRP A 92 -10.54 -0.07 12.72
N LYS A 93 -10.85 0.85 13.64
CA LYS A 93 -10.70 2.30 13.41
C LYS A 93 -9.24 2.69 13.39
N GLY A 94 -8.46 2.23 14.37
CA GLY A 94 -7.03 2.47 14.44
C GLY A 94 -6.31 1.90 13.23
N PHE A 95 -6.62 0.65 12.86
CA PHE A 95 -6.05 0.04 11.66
C PHE A 95 -6.43 0.81 10.39
N ALA A 96 -7.72 1.08 10.18
CA ALA A 96 -8.19 1.75 8.97
C ALA A 96 -7.61 3.15 8.83
N ARG A 97 -7.49 3.91 9.92
CA ARG A 97 -6.85 5.23 9.95
C ARG A 97 -5.35 5.14 9.66
N GLY A 98 -4.66 4.17 10.25
CA GLY A 98 -3.23 3.97 10.08
C GLY A 98 -2.86 3.55 8.65
N TYR A 99 -3.64 2.66 8.05
CA TYR A 99 -3.38 2.13 6.72
C TYR A 99 -3.92 3.01 5.59
N ASN A 100 -5.18 3.44 5.68
CA ASN A 100 -5.86 4.18 4.60
C ASN A 100 -5.81 5.70 4.77
N GLY A 101 -5.28 6.19 5.89
CA GLY A 101 -5.18 7.62 6.21
C GLY A 101 -6.39 8.19 6.97
N PRO A 102 -6.36 9.48 7.33
CA PRO A 102 -7.37 10.12 8.20
C PRO A 102 -8.78 10.12 7.59
N ASP A 103 -8.88 10.08 6.26
CA ASP A 103 -10.13 10.09 5.51
C ASP A 103 -10.77 8.71 5.35
N TYR A 104 -10.26 7.67 6.04
CA TYR A 104 -10.71 6.28 5.88
C TYR A 104 -12.23 6.09 6.03
N VAL A 105 -12.88 6.91 6.86
CA VAL A 105 -14.32 6.87 7.14
C VAL A 105 -15.15 7.16 5.87
N LYS A 106 -14.65 8.01 4.96
CA LYS A 106 -15.34 8.33 3.69
C LYS A 106 -15.60 7.08 2.84
N ASN A 107 -14.73 6.08 2.96
CA ASN A 107 -14.82 4.80 2.25
C ASN A 107 -15.30 3.64 3.15
N GLN A 108 -15.65 3.95 4.40
CA GLN A 108 -16.15 3.00 5.42
C GLN A 108 -15.19 1.81 5.65
N TYR A 109 -13.88 2.04 5.61
CA TYR A 109 -12.90 0.95 5.72
C TYR A 109 -12.99 0.20 7.06
N ASP A 110 -13.16 0.91 8.16
CA ASP A 110 -13.34 0.32 9.50
C ASP A 110 -14.56 -0.58 9.59
N THR A 111 -15.69 -0.12 9.07
CA THR A 111 -16.96 -0.85 9.12
C THR A 111 -16.91 -2.10 8.23
N LYS A 112 -16.28 -2.00 7.05
CA LYS A 112 -16.06 -3.14 6.15
C LYS A 112 -15.18 -4.20 6.79
N LEU A 113 -14.08 -3.80 7.43
CA LEU A 113 -13.18 -4.72 8.15
C LEU A 113 -13.91 -5.42 9.30
N ALA A 114 -14.64 -4.67 10.13
CA ALA A 114 -15.39 -5.22 11.26
C ALA A 114 -16.43 -6.27 10.80
N LYS A 115 -17.19 -5.95 9.75
CA LYS A 115 -18.19 -6.85 9.17
C LYS A 115 -17.57 -8.11 8.56
N ALA A 116 -16.45 -7.95 7.85
CA ALA A 116 -15.74 -9.08 7.27
C ALA A 116 -15.22 -10.01 8.38
N TYR A 117 -14.62 -9.47 9.43
CA TYR A 117 -14.16 -10.26 10.57
C TYR A 117 -15.31 -11.07 11.19
N GLN A 118 -16.47 -10.44 11.47
CA GLN A 118 -17.65 -11.15 11.99
C GLN A 118 -18.15 -12.27 11.07
N THR A 119 -17.98 -12.13 9.75
CA THR A 119 -18.44 -13.11 8.76
C THR A 119 -17.53 -14.34 8.71
N TYR A 120 -16.22 -14.14 8.89
CA TYR A 120 -15.22 -15.20 8.70
C TYR A 120 -14.62 -15.73 10.02
N ASN A 121 -14.91 -15.10 11.15
CA ASN A 121 -14.55 -15.58 12.47
C ASN A 121 -15.55 -16.67 12.88
N VAL A 122 -15.31 -17.89 12.39
CA VAL A 122 -16.00 -19.11 12.81
C VAL A 122 -15.40 -19.61 14.12
#